data_AF-A0AA42ZQW1-F1
#
_entry.id   AF-A0AA42ZQW1-F1
#
_cell.length_a   1.000
_cell.length_b   1.000
_cell.length_c   1.000
_cell.angle_alpha   90.00
_cell.angle_beta   90.00
_cell.angle_gamma   90.00
#
_symmetry.space_group_name_H-M   'P 1'
#
loop_
_entity.id
_entity.type
_entity.pdbx_description
1 polymer ?
#
loop_
_entity_poly.entity_id
_entity_poly.type
_entity_poly.pdbx_seq_one_letter_code
_entity_poly.pdbx_strand_id
1 'polypeptide(L)'
;MDDAILSNAPENELARVAQAASDAMTDTMIERLTITGTNALEIVDRLNDETTRDAIHNALDRLTELHRVGALDTLFDAVTVMHAARSAATDGMLERLFVFLEHMVNTVGTEDLAILADETKGAIDDAAAETAGLSPKGGLLATLSLLGQPDTQLSLRFLLSVASKLRERSGT
;
A
#
# COMPACT_ATOMS: atom_id res chain seq x y z
N MET A 1 -16.57 69.51 44.51
CA MET A 1 -15.53 69.56 43.46
C MET A 1 -15.44 68.14 42.96
N ASP A 2 -16.26 67.91 41.95
CA ASP A 2 -16.83 66.62 41.58
C ASP A 2 -15.84 65.68 40.89
N ASP A 3 -15.90 64.43 41.35
CA ASP A 3 -15.70 63.16 40.66
C ASP A 3 -15.19 63.22 39.22
N ALA A 4 -13.87 63.20 39.08
CA ALA A 4 -13.18 62.91 37.82
C ALA A 4 -12.83 61.42 37.69
N ILE A 5 -13.69 60.52 38.15
CA ILE A 5 -13.47 59.07 38.09
C ILE A 5 -14.78 58.36 37.66
N LEU A 6 -14.69 57.66 36.51
CA LEU A 6 -15.62 56.68 35.91
C LEU A 6 -16.72 57.21 34.98
N SER A 7 -16.44 57.24 33.68
CA SER A 7 -17.37 56.74 32.66
C SER A 7 -16.68 56.57 31.30
N ASN A 8 -15.65 55.70 31.24
CA ASN A 8 -15.22 55.17 29.94
C ASN A 8 -15.99 53.86 29.73
N ALA A 9 -16.99 53.93 28.86
CA ALA A 9 -18.07 52.96 28.78
C ALA A 9 -17.58 51.58 28.25
N PRO A 10 -17.95 50.47 28.91
CA PRO A 10 -17.61 49.10 28.50
C PRO A 10 -18.12 48.74 27.09
N GLU A 11 -19.10 49.50 26.57
CA GLU A 11 -19.66 49.32 25.23
C GLU A 11 -18.64 49.57 24.11
N ASN A 12 -17.68 50.48 24.32
CA ASN A 12 -16.70 50.85 23.30
C ASN A 12 -15.51 49.87 23.22
N GLU A 13 -15.19 49.23 24.34
CA GLU A 13 -14.13 48.22 24.40
C GLU A 13 -14.60 46.88 23.83
N LEU A 14 -15.85 46.49 24.08
CA LEU A 14 -16.45 45.30 23.47
C LEU A 14 -16.61 45.47 21.95
N ALA A 15 -17.03 46.66 21.49
CA ALA A 15 -17.11 46.99 20.07
C ALA A 15 -15.72 46.99 19.41
N ARG A 16 -14.70 47.55 20.07
CA ARG A 16 -13.31 47.51 19.58
C ARG A 16 -12.72 46.11 19.56
N VAL A 17 -13.00 45.28 20.55
CA VAL A 17 -12.54 43.88 20.59
C VAL A 17 -13.28 43.04 19.54
N ALA A 18 -14.59 43.25 19.35
CA ALA A 18 -15.35 42.60 18.29
C ALA A 18 -14.87 43.01 16.89
N GLN A 19 -14.58 44.30 16.69
CA GLN A 19 -14.00 44.83 15.46
C GLN A 19 -12.60 44.25 15.23
N ALA A 20 -11.71 44.30 16.23
CA ALA A 20 -10.36 43.76 16.12
C ALA A 20 -10.32 42.24 15.95
N ALA A 21 -11.27 41.50 16.55
CA ALA A 21 -11.43 40.07 16.33
C ALA A 21 -11.93 39.77 14.91
N SER A 22 -12.89 40.57 14.40
CA SER A 22 -13.37 40.47 13.02
C SER A 22 -12.27 40.79 12.01
N ASP A 23 -11.50 41.84 12.25
CA ASP A 23 -10.39 42.26 11.39
C ASP A 23 -9.26 41.22 11.44
N ALA A 24 -8.88 40.70 12.62
CA ALA A 24 -7.86 39.66 12.74
C ALA A 24 -8.26 38.34 12.07
N MET A 25 -9.54 37.94 12.17
CA MET A 25 -10.06 36.76 11.46
C MET A 25 -10.13 37.00 9.95
N THR A 26 -10.45 38.22 9.54
CA THR A 26 -10.51 38.61 8.12
C THR A 26 -9.12 38.69 7.51
N ASP A 27 -8.14 39.29 8.19
CA ASP A 27 -6.75 39.38 7.76
C ASP A 27 -6.12 37.99 7.64
N THR A 28 -6.40 37.10 8.59
CA THR A 28 -5.93 35.69 8.51
C THR A 28 -6.58 34.95 7.34
N MET A 29 -7.87 35.20 7.05
CA MET A 29 -8.54 34.62 5.88
C MET A 29 -8.01 35.19 4.56
N ILE A 30 -7.78 36.50 4.51
CA ILE A 30 -7.22 37.19 3.34
C ILE A 30 -5.79 36.73 3.10
N GLU A 31 -4.96 36.59 4.14
CA GLU A 31 -3.59 36.10 4.03
C GLU A 31 -3.57 34.68 3.47
N ARG A 32 -4.39 33.76 4.02
CA ARG A 32 -4.47 32.38 3.53
C ARG A 32 -5.03 32.30 2.11
N LEU A 33 -6.03 33.12 1.78
CA LEU A 33 -6.58 33.20 0.44
C LEU A 33 -5.57 33.79 -0.56
N THR A 34 -4.80 34.78 -0.13
CA THR A 34 -3.74 35.39 -0.94
C THR A 34 -2.63 34.37 -1.20
N ILE A 35 -2.14 33.69 -0.15
CA ILE A 35 -1.12 32.62 -0.30
C ILE A 35 -1.65 31.49 -1.20
N THR A 36 -2.89 31.05 -0.98
CA THR A 36 -3.52 30.00 -1.80
C THR A 36 -3.72 30.46 -3.25
N GLY A 37 -4.12 31.72 -3.44
CA GLY A 37 -4.26 32.36 -4.76
C GLY A 37 -2.93 32.46 -5.49
N THR A 38 -1.86 32.87 -4.81
CA THR A 38 -0.50 32.92 -5.37
C THR A 38 -0.02 31.53 -5.75
N ASN A 39 -0.18 30.52 -4.88
CA ASN A 39 0.19 29.14 -5.18
C ASN A 39 -0.62 28.57 -6.36
N ALA A 40 -1.92 28.90 -6.45
CA ALA A 40 -2.76 28.49 -7.56
C ALA A 40 -2.30 29.15 -8.87
N LEU A 41 -1.95 30.44 -8.85
CA LEU A 41 -1.41 31.14 -10.01
C LEU A 41 -0.05 30.60 -10.44
N GLU A 42 0.81 30.21 -9.50
CA GLU A 42 2.10 29.56 -9.79
C GLU A 42 1.89 28.19 -10.46
N ILE A 43 0.93 27.39 -9.98
CA ILE A 43 0.58 26.12 -10.62
C ILE A 43 0.02 26.37 -12.03
N VAL A 44 -0.83 27.39 -12.21
CA VAL A 44 -1.36 27.75 -13.52
C VAL A 44 -0.25 28.18 -14.48
N ASP A 45 0.70 28.99 -14.02
CA ASP A 45 1.86 29.42 -14.82
C ASP A 45 2.74 28.22 -15.20
N ARG A 46 2.98 27.32 -14.24
CA ARG A 46 3.75 26.09 -14.48
C ARG A 46 3.04 25.09 -15.39
N LEU A 47 1.72 25.01 -15.35
CA LEU A 47 0.95 24.18 -16.29
C LEU A 47 0.85 24.83 -17.68
N ASN A 48 1.00 26.14 -17.75
CA ASN A 48 1.01 26.89 -19.00
C ASN A 48 2.39 26.89 -19.69
N ASP A 49 3.45 26.60 -18.93
CA ASP A 49 4.78 26.33 -19.49
C ASP A 49 4.72 25.14 -20.48
N GLU A 50 5.21 25.38 -21.70
CA GLU A 50 5.13 24.43 -22.82
C GLU A 50 5.77 23.08 -22.46
N THR A 51 6.90 23.11 -21.75
CA THR A 51 7.63 21.88 -21.35
C THR A 51 6.81 21.04 -20.39
N THR A 52 6.19 21.67 -19.40
CA THR A 52 5.37 20.99 -18.39
C THR A 52 4.06 20.49 -19.00
N ARG A 53 3.42 21.31 -19.84
CA ARG A 53 2.22 20.95 -20.59
C ARG A 53 2.46 19.73 -21.47
N ASP A 54 3.55 19.72 -22.23
CA ASP A 54 3.93 18.60 -23.09
C ASP A 54 4.26 17.35 -22.29
N ALA A 55 4.96 17.48 -21.16
CA ALA A 55 5.24 16.35 -20.27
C ALA A 55 3.95 15.75 -19.70
N ILE A 56 2.97 16.58 -19.34
CA ILE A 56 1.65 16.13 -18.85
C ILE A 56 0.86 15.44 -19.95
N HIS A 57 0.79 16.01 -21.15
CA HIS A 57 0.10 15.37 -22.28
C HIS A 57 0.74 14.02 -22.62
N ASN A 58 2.07 13.95 -22.70
CA ASN A 58 2.77 12.68 -22.92
C ASN A 58 2.50 11.66 -21.80
N ALA A 59 2.43 12.09 -20.54
CA ALA A 59 2.11 11.20 -19.41
C ALA A 59 0.67 10.69 -19.49
N LEU A 60 -0.29 11.55 -19.84
CA LEU A 60 -1.69 11.20 -20.03
C LEU A 60 -1.88 10.26 -21.22
N ASP A 61 -1.18 10.50 -22.33
CA ASP A 61 -1.20 9.63 -23.51
C ASP A 61 -0.66 8.25 -23.18
N ARG A 62 0.46 8.16 -22.47
CA ARG A 62 1.02 6.88 -22.00
C ARG A 62 0.09 6.16 -21.04
N LEU A 63 -0.56 6.88 -20.12
CA LEU A 63 -1.53 6.29 -19.20
C LEU A 63 -2.77 5.78 -19.94
N THR A 64 -3.24 6.54 -20.93
CA THR A 64 -4.35 6.18 -21.80
C THR A 64 -4.01 4.95 -22.65
N GLU A 65 -2.79 4.86 -23.15
CA GLU A 65 -2.29 3.69 -23.87
C GLU A 65 -2.19 2.47 -22.93
N LEU A 66 -1.68 2.64 -21.71
CA LEU A 66 -1.62 1.58 -20.69
C LEU A 66 -3.02 1.02 -20.37
N HIS A 67 -4.00 1.91 -20.27
CA HIS A 67 -5.41 1.53 -20.09
C HIS A 67 -5.96 0.84 -21.35
N ARG A 68 -5.71 1.39 -22.55
CA ARG A 68 -6.23 0.84 -23.81
C ARG A 68 -5.69 -0.55 -24.13
N VAL A 69 -4.43 -0.81 -23.77
CA VAL A 69 -3.78 -2.12 -23.97
C VAL A 69 -4.16 -3.11 -22.86
N GLY A 70 -4.96 -2.69 -21.86
CA GLY A 70 -5.41 -3.55 -20.76
C GLY A 70 -4.29 -3.89 -19.76
N ALA A 71 -3.18 -3.17 -19.81
CA ALA A 71 -2.06 -3.40 -18.88
C ALA A 71 -2.44 -3.00 -17.45
N LEU A 72 -3.30 -1.97 -17.28
CA LEU A 72 -3.88 -1.65 -15.97
C LEU A 72 -4.79 -2.76 -15.44
N ASP A 73 -5.62 -3.35 -16.30
CA ASP A 73 -6.48 -4.48 -15.92
C ASP A 73 -5.64 -5.69 -15.51
N THR A 74 -4.57 -5.97 -16.28
CA THR A 74 -3.61 -7.04 -15.96
C THR A 74 -2.95 -6.82 -14.60
N LEU A 75 -2.63 -5.57 -14.23
CA LEU A 75 -2.08 -5.24 -12.91
C LEU A 75 -3.12 -5.50 -11.80
N PHE A 76 -4.39 -5.14 -12.01
CA PHE A 76 -5.46 -5.42 -11.06
C PHE A 76 -5.76 -6.92 -10.94
N ASP A 77 -5.72 -7.65 -12.04
CA ASP A 77 -5.84 -9.11 -12.06
C ASP A 77 -4.67 -9.76 -11.30
N ALA A 78 -3.44 -9.27 -11.47
CA ALA A 78 -2.28 -9.76 -10.72
C ALA A 78 -2.43 -9.50 -9.21
N VAL A 79 -2.93 -8.33 -8.82
CA VAL A 79 -3.24 -8.02 -7.41
C VAL A 79 -4.33 -8.95 -6.87
N THR A 80 -5.36 -9.22 -7.66
CA THR A 80 -6.46 -10.13 -7.30
C THR A 80 -5.96 -11.56 -7.13
N VAL A 81 -5.10 -12.04 -8.03
CA VAL A 81 -4.44 -13.35 -7.93
C VAL A 81 -3.55 -13.41 -6.69
N MET A 82 -2.77 -12.37 -6.38
CA MET A 82 -1.98 -12.33 -5.15
C MET A 82 -2.86 -12.38 -3.89
N HIS A 83 -4.00 -11.70 -3.89
CA HIS A 83 -4.93 -11.72 -2.76
C HIS A 83 -5.58 -13.10 -2.59
N ALA A 84 -5.98 -13.73 -3.70
CA ALA A 84 -6.54 -15.08 -3.71
C ALA A 84 -5.49 -16.13 -3.29
N ALA A 85 -4.27 -16.04 -3.80
CA ALA A 85 -3.16 -16.92 -3.44
C ALA A 85 -2.79 -16.79 -1.97
N ARG A 86 -2.73 -15.56 -1.45
CA ARG A 86 -2.52 -15.30 -0.01
C ARG A 86 -3.62 -15.93 0.82
N SER A 87 -4.88 -15.70 0.47
CA SER A 87 -6.03 -16.22 1.22
C SER A 87 -6.10 -17.75 1.18
N ALA A 88 -5.82 -18.37 0.04
CA ALA A 88 -5.79 -19.82 -0.12
C ALA A 88 -4.63 -20.48 0.65
N ALA A 89 -3.46 -19.83 0.66
CA ALA A 89 -2.31 -20.29 1.43
C ALA A 89 -2.61 -20.25 2.93
N THR A 90 -3.18 -19.16 3.43
CA THR A 90 -3.35 -18.95 4.88
C THR A 90 -4.38 -19.88 5.53
N ASP A 91 -5.56 -20.09 4.92
CA ASP A 91 -6.67 -20.70 5.67
C ASP A 91 -7.01 -22.15 5.29
N GLY A 92 -6.63 -22.66 4.10
CA GLY A 92 -7.11 -23.97 3.63
C GLY A 92 -6.06 -24.93 3.09
N MET A 93 -4.94 -24.41 2.58
CA MET A 93 -3.85 -25.25 2.06
C MET A 93 -2.92 -25.75 3.15
N LEU A 94 -2.63 -24.93 4.17
CA LEU A 94 -1.78 -25.29 5.31
C LEU A 94 -2.38 -26.46 6.11
N GLU A 95 -3.65 -26.37 6.49
CA GLU A 95 -4.33 -27.43 7.23
C GLU A 95 -4.40 -28.74 6.43
N ARG A 96 -4.68 -28.65 5.13
CA ARG A 96 -4.78 -29.84 4.26
C ARG A 96 -3.42 -30.44 3.91
N LEU A 97 -2.36 -29.63 3.87
CA LEU A 97 -0.97 -30.07 3.72
C LEU A 97 -0.50 -30.81 4.99
N PHE A 98 -0.79 -30.28 6.18
CA PHE A 98 -0.47 -30.97 7.44
C PHE A 98 -1.18 -32.32 7.55
N VAL A 99 -2.48 -32.36 7.24
CA VAL A 99 -3.25 -33.62 7.23
C VAL A 99 -2.68 -34.59 6.19
N PHE A 100 -2.24 -34.13 5.02
CA PHE A 100 -1.62 -34.98 4.01
C PHE A 100 -0.26 -35.53 4.44
N LEU A 101 0.60 -34.70 5.07
CA LEU A 101 1.89 -35.13 5.62
C LEU A 101 1.69 -36.15 6.73
N GLU A 102 0.78 -35.90 7.66
CA GLU A 102 0.43 -36.83 8.73
C GLU A 102 -0.12 -38.16 8.18
N HIS A 103 -0.91 -38.09 7.10
CA HIS A 103 -1.41 -39.29 6.42
C HIS A 103 -0.30 -40.05 5.68
N MET A 104 0.69 -39.36 5.08
CA MET A 104 1.86 -39.98 4.46
C MET A 104 2.74 -40.69 5.49
N VAL A 105 3.04 -40.04 6.62
CA VAL A 105 3.79 -40.63 7.74
C VAL A 105 3.12 -41.92 8.21
N ASN A 106 1.80 -41.88 8.40
CA ASN A 106 1.04 -43.01 8.92
C ASN A 106 0.78 -44.13 7.90
N THR A 107 0.81 -43.83 6.59
CA THR A 107 0.42 -44.79 5.53
C THR A 107 1.58 -45.36 4.73
N VAL A 108 2.66 -44.60 4.51
CA VAL A 108 3.71 -45.01 3.58
C VAL A 108 4.78 -45.88 4.24
N GLY A 109 4.87 -45.92 5.58
CA GLY A 109 5.60 -46.96 6.33
C GLY A 109 7.12 -47.05 6.08
N THR A 110 7.70 -46.15 5.28
CA THR A 110 9.14 -46.03 5.07
C THR A 110 9.70 -44.93 5.97
N GLU A 111 10.73 -45.29 6.74
CA GLU A 111 11.37 -44.43 7.75
C GLU A 111 11.85 -43.10 7.15
N ASP A 112 12.44 -43.13 5.95
CA ASP A 112 12.92 -41.94 5.22
C ASP A 112 11.82 -40.91 4.93
N LEU A 113 10.60 -41.39 4.69
CA LEU A 113 9.46 -40.56 4.31
C LEU A 113 8.76 -39.98 5.53
N ALA A 114 8.84 -40.68 6.67
CA ALA A 114 8.45 -40.15 7.96
C ALA A 114 9.39 -39.01 8.42
N ILE A 115 10.71 -39.18 8.25
CA ILE A 115 11.72 -38.15 8.56
C ILE A 115 11.50 -36.92 7.67
N LEU A 116 11.34 -37.11 6.36
CA LEU A 116 11.11 -35.99 5.44
C LEU A 116 9.84 -35.20 5.78
N ALA A 117 8.76 -35.89 6.15
CA ALA A 117 7.51 -35.25 6.52
C ALA A 117 7.61 -34.48 7.85
N ASP A 118 8.33 -35.01 8.83
CA ASP A 118 8.59 -34.34 10.11
C ASP A 118 9.47 -33.09 9.92
N GLU A 119 10.55 -33.20 9.13
CA GLU A 119 11.40 -32.06 8.76
C GLU A 119 10.63 -30.99 7.98
N THR A 120 9.77 -31.40 7.04
CA THR A 120 8.93 -30.48 6.26
C THR A 120 7.92 -29.78 7.17
N LYS A 121 7.33 -30.49 8.12
CA LYS A 121 6.42 -29.93 9.12
C LYS A 121 7.13 -28.89 9.98
N GLY A 122 8.29 -29.23 10.54
CA GLY A 122 9.09 -28.32 11.36
C GLY A 122 9.48 -27.05 10.60
N ALA A 123 9.93 -27.17 9.35
CA ALA A 123 10.27 -26.03 8.52
C ALA A 123 9.07 -25.09 8.24
N ILE A 124 7.87 -25.64 8.08
CA ILE A 124 6.64 -24.85 7.91
C ILE A 124 6.26 -24.14 9.21
N ASP A 125 6.34 -24.83 10.35
CA ASP A 125 6.03 -24.25 11.68
C ASP A 125 7.01 -23.11 12.02
N ASP A 126 8.31 -23.30 11.76
CA ASP A 126 9.34 -22.27 11.97
C ASP A 126 9.10 -21.04 11.07
N ALA A 127 8.81 -21.26 9.78
CA ALA A 127 8.50 -20.18 8.85
C ALA A 127 7.22 -19.42 9.23
N ALA A 128 6.19 -20.13 9.72
CA ALA A 128 4.96 -19.52 10.21
C ALA A 128 5.22 -18.67 11.47
N ALA A 129 6.04 -19.15 12.40
CA ALA A 129 6.42 -18.42 13.60
C ALA A 129 7.26 -17.18 13.28
N GLU A 130 8.23 -17.30 12.38
CA GLU A 130 9.08 -16.18 11.93
C GLU A 130 8.25 -15.09 11.25
N THR A 131 7.30 -15.48 10.41
CA THR A 131 6.44 -14.53 9.70
C THR A 131 5.37 -13.90 10.58
N ALA A 132 4.91 -14.56 11.65
CA ALA A 132 3.98 -14.00 12.63
C ALA A 132 4.57 -12.82 13.44
N GLY A 133 5.89 -12.78 13.62
CA GLY A 133 6.60 -11.69 14.32
C GLY A 133 6.90 -10.47 13.45
N LEU A 134 6.74 -10.58 12.13
CA LEU A 134 7.05 -9.50 11.20
C LEU A 134 5.85 -8.55 11.07
N SER A 135 6.03 -7.28 11.43
CA SER A 135 5.06 -6.23 11.10
C SER A 135 5.02 -6.05 9.57
N PRO A 136 3.90 -6.35 8.88
CA PRO A 136 3.85 -6.25 7.43
C PRO A 136 4.10 -4.81 7.02
N LYS A 137 5.19 -4.55 6.28
CA LYS A 137 5.35 -3.28 5.56
C LYS A 137 4.33 -3.30 4.42
N GLY A 138 3.12 -2.83 4.70
CA GLY A 138 2.05 -2.76 3.71
C GLY A 138 2.43 -1.82 2.55
N GLY A 139 1.88 -2.10 1.36
CA GLY A 139 1.96 -1.21 0.20
C GLY A 139 2.52 -1.87 -1.07
N LEU A 140 2.03 -1.42 -2.23
CA LEU A 140 2.45 -1.89 -3.56
C LEU A 140 3.96 -1.80 -3.77
N LEU A 141 4.61 -0.75 -3.26
CA LEU A 141 6.05 -0.57 -3.36
C LEU A 141 6.84 -1.58 -2.51
N ALA A 142 6.34 -1.94 -1.33
CA ALA A 142 7.00 -2.95 -0.50
C ALA A 142 6.94 -4.32 -1.17
N THR A 143 5.80 -4.69 -1.76
CA THR A 143 5.65 -5.92 -2.55
C THR A 143 6.56 -5.94 -3.78
N LEU A 144 6.62 -4.83 -4.52
CA LEU A 144 7.54 -4.71 -5.67
C LEU A 144 9.00 -4.80 -5.24
N SER A 145 9.37 -4.22 -4.09
CA SER A 145 10.73 -4.33 -3.56
C SER A 145 11.10 -5.75 -3.17
N LEU A 146 10.15 -6.52 -2.61
CA LEU A 146 10.31 -7.94 -2.28
C LEU A 146 10.49 -8.81 -3.52
N LEU A 147 9.70 -8.57 -4.57
CA LEU A 147 9.84 -9.21 -5.87
C LEU A 147 11.14 -8.83 -6.60
N GLY A 148 11.67 -7.64 -6.31
CA GLY A 148 12.95 -7.16 -6.82
C GLY A 148 14.17 -7.85 -6.21
N GLN A 149 14.01 -8.59 -5.11
CA GLN A 149 15.12 -9.29 -4.46
C GLN A 149 15.53 -10.52 -5.27
N PRO A 150 16.84 -10.74 -5.50
CA PRO A 150 17.34 -11.86 -6.29
C PRO A 150 16.95 -13.23 -5.69
N ASP A 151 16.95 -13.34 -4.37
CA ASP A 151 16.59 -14.58 -3.67
C ASP A 151 15.10 -14.95 -3.85
N THR A 152 14.21 -13.94 -3.81
CA THR A 152 12.78 -14.10 -4.11
C THR A 152 12.58 -14.55 -5.55
N GLN A 153 13.30 -13.95 -6.50
CA GLN A 153 13.22 -14.33 -7.92
C GLN A 153 13.68 -15.76 -8.15
N LEU A 154 14.77 -16.19 -7.51
CA LEU A 154 15.26 -17.56 -7.59
C LEU A 154 14.26 -18.56 -6.98
N SER A 155 13.68 -18.22 -5.83
CA SER A 155 12.67 -19.05 -5.17
C SER A 155 11.41 -19.21 -6.03
N LEU A 156 10.91 -18.12 -6.63
CA LEU A 156 9.80 -18.16 -7.57
C LEU A 156 10.13 -19.00 -8.80
N ARG A 157 11.33 -18.86 -9.37
CA ARG A 157 11.78 -19.66 -10.51
C ARG A 157 11.90 -21.14 -10.17
N PHE A 158 12.37 -21.47 -8.97
CA PHE A 158 12.40 -22.83 -8.48
C PHE A 158 10.99 -23.42 -8.37
N LEU A 159 10.06 -22.72 -7.73
CA LEU A 159 8.66 -23.16 -7.61
C LEU A 159 8.00 -23.37 -8.98
N LEU A 160 8.22 -22.45 -9.93
CA LEU A 160 7.74 -22.60 -11.32
C LEU A 160 8.35 -23.81 -12.02
N SER A 161 9.64 -24.09 -11.79
CA SER A 161 10.33 -25.27 -12.33
C SER A 161 9.78 -26.57 -11.75
N VAL A 162 9.58 -26.63 -10.43
CA VAL A 162 8.95 -27.77 -9.75
C VAL A 162 7.54 -28.00 -10.29
N ALA A 163 6.72 -26.95 -10.40
CA ALA A 163 5.38 -27.05 -10.96
C ALA A 163 5.39 -27.55 -12.42
N SER A 164 6.32 -27.07 -13.25
CA SER A 164 6.48 -27.56 -14.62
C SER A 164 6.85 -29.04 -14.65
N LYS A 165 7.78 -29.48 -13.80
CA LYS A 165 8.20 -30.89 -13.71
C LYS A 165 7.12 -31.81 -13.14
N LEU A 166 6.32 -31.34 -12.18
CA LEU A 166 5.16 -32.07 -11.70
C LEU A 166 4.12 -32.23 -12.80
N ARG A 167 3.82 -31.18 -13.57
CA ARG A 167 2.88 -31.26 -14.71
C ARG A 167 3.37 -32.18 -15.83
N GLU A 168 4.68 -32.17 -16.13
CA GLU A 168 5.29 -33.12 -17.08
C GLU A 168 5.14 -34.58 -16.59
N ARG A 169 5.19 -34.81 -15.28
CA ARG A 169 5.10 -36.15 -14.67
C ARG A 169 3.66 -36.60 -14.38
N SER A 170 2.75 -35.67 -14.11
CA SER A 170 1.32 -35.93 -13.93
C SER A 170 0.57 -35.93 -15.27
N GLY A 171 1.26 -35.72 -16.39
CA GLY A 171 0.73 -35.79 -17.75
C GLY A 171 0.60 -37.22 -18.29
N THR A 172 0.15 -38.15 -17.43
CA THR A 172 -0.69 -39.30 -17.80
C THR A 172 -2.12 -38.97 -17.41
#